data_AF-A0A521UG82-F1
#
_entry.id   AF-A0A521UG82-F1
#
_cell.length_a   1.000
_cell.length_b   1.000
_cell.length_c   1.000
_cell.angle_alpha   90.00
_cell.angle_beta   90.00
_cell.angle_gamma   90.00
#
_symmetry.space_group_name_H-M   'P 1'
#
loop_
_entity.id
_entity.type
_entity.pdbx_description
1 polymer ?
#
loop_
_entity_poly.entity_id
_entity_poly.type
_entity_poly.pdbx_seq_one_letter_code
_entity_poly.pdbx_strand_id
1 'polypeptide(L)'
;MAFSQTSGSYEALQKKPAYWPAASSSPTVRWTYHTGCTRKTSASPIFANVQKVADHIDHVVQLAGTGHVGPGSDFDGVGDSLPAGLKDVSGYPNLIAGLLKRGYSEKDIEKICYKNLFRVREEVEKVSKKMKRKG
;
A
#
# COMPACT_ATOMS: atom_id res chain seq x y z
N MET A 1 -51.63 -4.21 -20.75
CA MET A 1 -51.08 -3.08 -21.54
C MET A 1 -51.10 -1.86 -20.62
N ALA A 2 -50.06 -1.09 -20.37
CA ALA A 2 -48.65 -1.12 -20.73
C ALA A 2 -47.89 -0.40 -19.60
N PHE A 3 -46.76 -0.95 -19.17
CA PHE A 3 -45.77 -0.23 -18.36
C PHE A 3 -45.11 0.82 -19.26
N SER A 4 -45.12 2.09 -18.84
CA SER A 4 -44.34 3.14 -19.49
C SER A 4 -43.21 3.56 -18.55
N GLN A 5 -41.98 3.30 -18.98
CA GLN A 5 -40.74 3.79 -18.40
C GLN A 5 -40.56 5.26 -18.79
N THR A 6 -40.15 6.10 -17.83
CA THR A 6 -39.31 7.27 -18.15
C THR A 6 -38.26 7.44 -17.06
N SER A 7 -37.02 7.11 -17.43
CA SER A 7 -35.79 7.33 -16.68
C SER A 7 -35.51 8.83 -16.57
N GLY A 8 -35.50 9.36 -15.34
CA GLY A 8 -35.01 10.70 -15.04
C GLY A 8 -33.49 10.76 -15.13
N SER A 9 -32.98 11.61 -16.01
CA SER A 9 -31.57 11.96 -16.17
C SER A 9 -31.14 12.95 -15.09
N TYR A 10 -30.17 12.57 -14.26
CA TYR A 10 -29.47 13.47 -13.34
C TYR A 10 -28.31 14.15 -14.07
N GLU A 11 -28.56 15.39 -14.43
CA GLU A 11 -27.66 16.30 -15.13
C GLU A 11 -26.57 16.80 -14.16
N ALA A 12 -25.32 16.48 -14.49
CA ALA A 12 -24.15 16.77 -13.67
C ALA A 12 -23.83 18.27 -13.63
N LEU A 13 -23.87 18.85 -12.42
CA LEU A 13 -23.38 20.19 -12.10
C LEU A 13 -21.85 20.28 -12.19
N GLN A 14 -21.31 20.42 -13.40
CA GLN A 14 -19.94 20.90 -13.62
C GLN A 14 -19.89 22.43 -13.59
N LYS A 15 -19.89 23.01 -12.39
CA LYS A 15 -19.49 24.42 -12.20
C LYS A 15 -17.97 24.53 -12.39
N LYS A 16 -17.54 25.12 -13.51
CA LYS A 16 -16.14 25.46 -13.80
C LYS A 16 -15.74 26.70 -13.00
N PRO A 17 -14.65 26.72 -12.21
CA PRO A 17 -14.12 27.97 -11.69
C PRO A 17 -13.39 28.73 -12.80
N ALA A 18 -13.75 30.00 -12.91
CA ALA A 18 -13.20 30.98 -13.83
C ALA A 18 -11.87 31.52 -13.28
N TYR A 19 -10.74 31.07 -13.84
CA TYR A 19 -9.48 31.80 -13.79
C TYR A 19 -8.44 31.16 -14.73
N TRP A 20 -8.34 31.66 -15.97
CA TRP A 20 -7.07 31.73 -16.70
C TRP A 20 -7.23 32.67 -17.92
N PRO A 21 -6.38 33.68 -18.10
CA PRO A 21 -6.53 34.63 -19.20
C PRO A 21 -6.06 34.05 -20.53
N ALA A 22 -6.73 34.47 -21.60
CA ALA A 22 -6.48 34.09 -22.97
C ALA A 22 -5.06 34.47 -23.42
N ALA A 23 -4.24 33.47 -23.76
CA ALA A 23 -2.96 33.66 -24.43
C ALA A 23 -3.12 33.38 -25.94
N SER A 24 -2.95 34.48 -26.68
CA SER A 24 -2.60 34.65 -28.10
C SER A 24 -2.30 33.41 -28.97
N SER A 25 -3.15 33.25 -29.99
CA SER A 25 -2.85 32.85 -31.38
C SER A 25 -1.48 32.19 -31.69
N SER A 26 -1.46 30.85 -31.73
CA SER A 26 -0.55 30.05 -32.57
C SER A 26 -1.15 28.66 -32.85
N PRO A 27 -0.86 28.02 -33.98
CA PRO A 27 -1.80 27.14 -34.68
C PRO A 27 -1.95 25.74 -34.06
N THR A 28 -3.20 25.39 -33.77
CA THR A 28 -3.84 24.05 -33.76
C THR A 28 -2.96 22.82 -33.48
N VAL A 29 -2.80 22.50 -32.18
CA VAL A 29 -2.72 21.11 -31.72
C VAL A 29 -4.12 20.70 -31.26
N ARG A 30 -4.83 19.96 -32.12
CA ARG A 30 -6.13 19.36 -31.78
C ARG A 30 -5.89 18.13 -30.92
N TRP A 31 -6.04 18.26 -29.60
CA TRP A 31 -6.12 17.11 -28.70
C TRP A 31 -7.47 16.41 -28.90
N THR A 32 -7.53 15.40 -29.75
CA THR A 32 -8.64 14.45 -29.73
C THR A 32 -8.46 13.56 -28.52
N TYR A 33 -9.24 13.78 -27.46
CA TYR A 33 -9.37 12.79 -26.39
C TYR A 33 -9.92 11.51 -27.02
N HIS A 34 -9.08 10.48 -27.15
CA HIS A 34 -9.55 9.13 -27.42
C HIS A 34 -10.34 8.66 -26.18
N THR A 35 -11.67 8.82 -26.23
CA THR A 35 -12.63 8.30 -25.23
C THR A 35 -12.81 6.78 -25.36
N GLY A 36 -11.69 6.05 -25.49
CA GLY A 36 -11.68 4.63 -25.86
C GLY A 36 -10.94 3.71 -24.89
N CYS A 37 -10.59 4.15 -23.68
CA CYS A 37 -10.01 3.26 -22.67
C CYS A 37 -11.03 2.95 -21.57
N THR A 38 -11.97 2.04 -21.86
CA THR A 38 -12.75 1.37 -20.81
C THR A 38 -11.81 0.41 -20.08
N ARG A 39 -11.07 0.93 -19.10
CA ARG A 39 -10.30 0.09 -18.18
C ARG A 39 -11.30 -0.82 -17.47
N LYS A 40 -11.29 -2.13 -17.78
CA LYS A 40 -12.00 -3.13 -16.99
C LYS A 40 -11.52 -3.00 -15.54
N THR A 41 -12.30 -2.38 -14.68
CA THR A 41 -12.05 -2.39 -13.23
C THR A 41 -12.49 -3.76 -12.73
N SER A 42 -11.56 -4.72 -12.71
CA SER A 42 -11.76 -5.91 -11.87
C SER A 42 -11.97 -5.41 -10.44
N ALA A 43 -13.12 -5.74 -9.85
CA ALA A 43 -13.55 -5.29 -8.52
C ALA A 43 -12.49 -5.65 -7.46
N SER A 44 -11.54 -4.74 -7.25
CA SER A 44 -10.55 -4.86 -6.19
C SER A 44 -11.13 -4.17 -4.97
N PRO A 45 -11.12 -4.80 -3.79
CA PRO A 45 -11.58 -4.13 -2.58
C PRO A 45 -10.76 -2.85 -2.39
N ILE A 46 -11.43 -1.78 -1.97
CA ILE A 46 -10.84 -0.46 -1.70
C ILE A 46 -9.70 -0.52 -0.66
N PHE A 47 -9.69 -1.54 0.20
CA PHE A 47 -8.63 -1.77 1.19
C PHE A 47 -7.92 -3.11 0.96
N ALA A 48 -6.62 -3.13 1.25
CA ALA A 48 -5.83 -4.35 1.29
C ALA A 48 -6.31 -5.29 2.42
N ASN A 49 -5.83 -6.53 2.42
CA ASN A 49 -6.05 -7.48 3.51
C ASN A 49 -4.72 -8.03 4.01
N VAL A 50 -4.74 -8.74 5.13
CA VAL A 50 -3.54 -9.33 5.75
C VAL A 50 -2.80 -10.30 4.80
N GLN A 51 -3.50 -10.93 3.84
CA GLN A 51 -2.85 -11.80 2.85
C GLN A 51 -2.00 -10.98 1.87
N LYS A 52 -2.42 -9.77 1.50
CA LYS A 52 -1.59 -8.85 0.71
C LYS A 52 -0.33 -8.43 1.45
N VAL A 53 -0.41 -8.22 2.76
CA VAL A 53 0.77 -7.95 3.59
C VAL A 53 1.72 -9.15 3.59
N ALA A 54 1.20 -10.38 3.71
CA ALA A 54 2.00 -11.59 3.62
C ALA A 54 2.62 -11.77 2.21
N ASP A 55 1.91 -11.40 1.12
CA ASP A 55 2.46 -11.40 -0.24
C ASP A 55 3.67 -10.45 -0.35
N HIS A 56 3.61 -9.27 0.30
CA HIS A 56 4.73 -8.34 0.34
C HIS A 56 5.92 -8.90 1.11
N ILE A 57 5.68 -9.59 2.24
CA ILE A 57 6.75 -10.26 2.99
C ILE A 57 7.43 -11.32 2.12
N ASP A 58 6.65 -12.17 1.44
CA ASP A 58 7.20 -13.19 0.53
C ASP A 58 8.06 -12.58 -0.57
N HIS A 59 7.60 -11.49 -1.17
CA HIS A 59 8.34 -10.82 -2.23
C HIS A 59 9.69 -10.27 -1.71
N VAL A 60 9.71 -9.63 -0.53
CA VAL A 60 10.95 -9.13 0.07
C VAL A 60 11.87 -10.29 0.46
N VAL A 61 11.33 -11.39 0.97
CA VAL A 61 12.10 -12.60 1.29
C VAL A 61 12.71 -13.21 0.03
N GLN A 62 12.01 -13.23 -1.10
CA GLN A 62 12.56 -13.70 -2.38
C GLN A 62 13.71 -12.82 -2.89
N LEU A 63 13.64 -11.51 -2.67
CA LEU A 63 14.66 -10.57 -3.16
C LEU A 63 15.89 -10.46 -2.25
N ALA A 64 15.67 -10.38 -0.94
CA ALA A 64 16.71 -10.06 0.05
C ALA A 64 16.99 -11.20 1.05
N GLY A 65 16.17 -12.25 1.07
CA GLY A 65 16.25 -13.33 2.06
C GLY A 65 15.58 -12.99 3.40
N THR A 66 15.29 -14.03 4.18
CA THR A 66 14.59 -13.91 5.47
C THR A 66 15.33 -13.12 6.54
N GLY A 67 16.63 -12.87 6.38
CA GLY A 67 17.46 -12.10 7.32
C GLY A 67 17.35 -10.57 7.21
N HIS A 68 16.54 -10.08 6.27
CA HIS A 68 16.45 -8.66 5.89
C HIS A 68 15.03 -8.09 5.89
N VAL A 69 14.06 -8.83 6.42
CA VAL A 69 12.66 -8.41 6.49
C VAL A 69 12.22 -8.24 7.95
N GLY A 70 11.34 -7.27 8.19
CA GLY A 70 10.66 -7.06 9.47
C GLY A 70 9.37 -6.25 9.29
N PRO A 71 8.43 -6.32 10.24
CA PRO A 71 7.21 -5.55 10.19
C PRO A 71 7.43 -4.08 10.56
N GLY A 72 6.75 -3.18 9.85
CA GLY A 72 6.61 -1.77 10.21
C GLY A 72 5.20 -1.32 9.85
N SER A 73 4.29 -1.32 10.83
CA SER A 73 2.85 -1.26 10.57
C SER A 73 2.27 0.15 10.40
N ASP A 74 2.92 1.17 10.95
CA ASP A 74 2.46 2.56 10.93
C ASP A 74 0.99 2.71 11.38
N PHE A 75 0.59 1.95 12.42
CA PHE A 75 -0.81 1.80 12.84
C PHE A 75 -1.50 3.13 13.17
N ASP A 76 -0.76 4.08 13.73
CA ASP A 76 -1.23 5.41 14.12
C ASP A 76 -0.99 6.48 13.04
N GLY A 77 -0.34 6.13 11.92
CA GLY A 77 -0.01 7.06 10.84
C GLY A 77 -1.02 7.11 9.68
N VAL A 78 -1.76 6.02 9.43
CA VAL A 78 -2.53 5.85 8.18
C VAL A 78 -4.05 5.66 8.34
N GLY A 79 -4.54 5.69 9.58
CA GLY A 79 -5.97 5.61 9.91
C GLY A 79 -6.70 4.40 9.29
N ASP A 80 -7.87 4.62 8.70
CA ASP A 80 -8.75 3.55 8.20
C ASP A 80 -8.19 2.79 6.98
N SER A 81 -7.10 3.26 6.38
CA SER A 81 -6.49 2.63 5.20
C SER A 81 -5.77 1.31 5.51
N LEU A 82 -5.61 0.98 6.79
CA LEU A 82 -4.96 -0.26 7.24
C LEU A 82 -5.62 -1.53 6.64
N PRO A 83 -4.84 -2.60 6.41
CA PRO A 83 -5.39 -3.82 5.82
C PRO A 83 -6.46 -4.49 6.70
N ALA A 84 -7.47 -5.09 6.06
CA ALA A 84 -8.43 -5.95 6.74
C ALA A 84 -7.72 -7.15 7.41
N GLY A 85 -8.02 -7.38 8.70
CA GLY A 85 -7.33 -8.38 9.53
C GLY A 85 -6.01 -7.89 10.15
N LEU A 86 -5.63 -6.64 9.91
CA LEU A 86 -4.46 -5.97 10.50
C LEU A 86 -4.76 -4.48 10.75
N LYS A 87 -5.88 -4.20 11.42
CA LYS A 87 -6.37 -2.83 11.71
C LYS A 87 -5.72 -2.19 12.94
N ASP A 88 -5.09 -2.99 13.79
CA ASP A 88 -4.39 -2.55 14.98
C ASP A 88 -3.35 -3.62 15.40
N VAL A 89 -2.66 -3.35 16.50
CA VAL A 89 -1.63 -4.23 17.07
C VAL A 89 -2.13 -5.63 17.42
N SER A 90 -3.42 -5.82 17.72
CA SER A 90 -4.00 -7.13 18.00
C SER A 90 -4.13 -8.00 16.75
N GLY A 91 -3.94 -7.44 15.55
CA GLY A 91 -4.00 -8.16 14.27
C GLY A 91 -2.74 -8.94 13.90
N TYR A 92 -1.62 -8.76 14.59
CA TYR A 92 -0.36 -9.48 14.28
C TYR A 92 -0.47 -11.01 14.26
N PRO A 93 -1.24 -11.68 15.15
CA PRO A 93 -1.47 -13.12 15.07
C PRO A 93 -2.06 -13.59 13.73
N ASN A 94 -2.89 -12.76 13.07
CA ASN A 94 -3.44 -13.10 11.75
C ASN A 94 -2.35 -13.13 10.67
N LEU A 95 -1.40 -12.21 10.73
CA LEU A 95 -0.25 -12.15 9.83
C LEU A 95 0.67 -13.35 10.06
N ILE A 96 0.98 -13.65 11.32
CA ILE A 96 1.82 -14.80 11.71
C ILE A 96 1.18 -16.11 11.27
N ALA A 97 -0.13 -16.28 11.49
CA ALA A 97 -0.87 -17.45 11.01
C ALA A 97 -0.84 -17.56 9.47
N GLY A 98 -0.90 -16.44 8.76
CA GLY A 98 -0.71 -16.39 7.31
C GLY A 98 0.66 -16.88 6.85
N LEU A 99 1.72 -16.46 7.53
CA LEU A 99 3.10 -16.89 7.23
C LEU A 99 3.32 -18.37 7.58
N LEU A 100 2.82 -18.85 8.71
CA LEU A 100 2.89 -20.28 9.08
C LEU A 100 2.22 -21.15 8.01
N LYS A 101 1.04 -20.76 7.51
CA LYS A 101 0.35 -21.47 6.42
C LYS A 101 1.13 -21.50 5.11
N ARG A 102 2.01 -20.52 4.88
CA ARG A 102 2.90 -20.44 3.70
C ARG A 102 4.18 -21.27 3.87
N GLY A 103 4.37 -21.92 5.01
CA GLY A 103 5.51 -22.80 5.26
C GLY A 103 6.72 -22.13 5.91
N TYR A 104 6.57 -20.91 6.44
CA TYR A 104 7.64 -20.31 7.24
C TYR A 104 7.86 -21.09 8.53
N SER A 105 9.12 -21.40 8.82
CA SER A 105 9.49 -22.03 10.09
C SER A 105 9.34 -21.04 11.25
N GLU A 106 9.16 -21.54 12.47
CA GLU A 106 9.16 -20.69 13.67
C GLU A 106 10.44 -19.84 13.77
N LYS A 107 11.59 -20.42 13.38
CA LYS A 107 12.88 -19.71 13.34
C LYS A 107 12.87 -18.53 12.37
N ASP A 108 12.18 -18.64 11.23
CA ASP A 108 12.07 -17.55 10.28
C ASP A 108 11.08 -16.48 10.76
N ILE A 109 10.00 -16.89 11.44
CA ILE A 109 9.07 -15.97 12.09
C ILE A 109 9.78 -15.16 13.18
N GLU A 110 10.59 -15.79 14.02
CA GLU A 110 11.39 -15.08 15.03
C GLU A 110 12.34 -14.05 14.41
N LYS A 111 12.95 -14.38 13.26
CA LYS A 111 13.78 -13.44 12.50
C LYS A 111 12.98 -12.24 12.04
N ILE A 112 11.85 -12.49 11.38
CA ILE A 112 10.95 -11.45 10.88
C ILE A 112 10.44 -10.58 12.03
N CYS A 113 10.02 -11.17 13.15
CA CYS A 113 9.42 -10.44 14.26
C CYS A 113 10.42 -9.56 15.03
N TYR A 114 11.65 -10.03 15.28
CA TYR A 114 12.58 -9.24 16.11
C TYR A 114 14.07 -9.51 15.87
N LYS A 115 14.51 -10.74 15.56
CA LYS A 115 15.97 -11.02 15.55
C LYS A 115 16.71 -10.21 14.48
N ASN A 116 16.08 -9.94 13.33
CA ASN A 116 16.67 -9.11 12.29
C ASN A 116 16.88 -7.66 12.77
N LEU A 117 15.88 -7.09 13.44
CA LEU A 117 15.95 -5.75 14.01
C LEU A 117 17.04 -5.67 15.09
N PHE A 118 17.08 -6.65 16.00
CA PHE A 118 18.05 -6.65 17.10
C PHE A 118 19.48 -6.76 16.59
N ARG A 119 19.74 -7.64 15.61
CA ARG A 119 21.04 -7.74 14.94
C ARG A 119 21.50 -6.39 14.39
N VAL A 120 20.62 -5.68 13.67
CA VAL A 120 20.96 -4.38 13.08
C VAL A 120 21.22 -3.34 14.18
N ARG A 121 20.36 -3.29 15.20
CA ARG A 121 20.50 -2.37 16.33
C ARG A 121 21.84 -2.57 17.07
N GLU A 122 22.22 -3.81 17.34
CA GLU A 122 23.49 -4.13 18.01
C GLU A 122 24.71 -3.65 17.23
N GLU A 123 24.71 -3.83 15.90
CA GLU A 123 25.81 -3.34 15.05
C GLU A 123 25.89 -1.81 15.05
N VAL A 124 24.74 -1.12 14.98
CA VAL A 124 24.67 0.34 15.09
C VAL A 124 25.24 0.82 16.43
N GLU A 125 24.88 0.17 17.54
CA GLU A 125 25.39 0.48 18.88
C GLU A 125 26.92 0.28 18.98
N LYS A 126 27.46 -0.80 18.39
CA LYS A 126 28.92 -1.05 18.36
C LYS A 126 29.66 0.05 17.62
N VAL A 127 29.19 0.46 16.44
CA VAL A 127 29.79 1.54 15.65
C VAL A 127 29.73 2.86 16.41
N SER A 128 28.58 3.18 17.02
CA SER A 128 28.42 4.38 17.84
C SER A 128 29.45 4.44 18.99
N LYS A 129 29.63 3.35 19.73
CA LYS A 129 30.65 3.27 20.81
C LYS A 129 32.07 3.43 20.28
N LYS A 130 32.40 2.83 19.14
CA LYS A 130 33.72 2.95 18.49
C LYS A 130 34.01 4.40 18.07
N MET A 131 33.03 5.12 17.57
CA MET A 131 33.17 6.53 17.19
C MET A 131 33.38 7.43 18.40
N LYS A 132 32.63 7.22 19.49
CA LYS A 132 32.78 7.99 20.74
C LYS A 132 34.16 7.84 21.39
N ARG A 133 34.81 6.68 21.26
CA ARG A 133 36.16 6.45 21.81
C ARG A 133 37.29 7.08 20.97
N LYS A 134 36.99 7.45 19.72
CA LYS A 134 37.98 7.97 18.77
C LYS A 134 38.02 9.50 18.69
N GLY A 135 37.03 10.18 19.28
CA GLY A 135 37.02 11.65 19.47
C GLY A 135 37.44 11.97 20.89
#